data_AF-A0A2E4G3N5-F1
#
_entry.id   AF-A0A2E4G3N5-F1
#
_cell.length_a   1.000
_cell.length_b   1.000
_cell.length_c   1.000
_cell.angle_alpha   90.00
_cell.angle_beta   90.00
_cell.angle_gamma   90.00
#
_symmetry.space_group_name_H-M   'P 1'
#
loop_
_entity.id
_entity.type
_entity.pdbx_description
1 polymer ?
#
loop_
_entity_poly.entity_id
_entity_poly.type
_entity_poly.pdbx_seq_one_letter_code
_entity_poly.pdbx_strand_id
1 'polypeptide(L)'
;MGFRKGLIIELASIVALVLGIVGSIHFSSFTAQKLNTHLEISTDWLGFVAFLTTFIAIVLGVFLLAKVLDKAIKAIALGLLNRIAGMIFGILKYALVVSFLLYFLNQLNAQFLFLDEGWNSSSYLYDPIMKISNLFSSALDKVNIPDPIELIDNGSNAR
;
A
#
# COMPACT_ATOMS: atom_id res chain seq x y z
N MET A 1 12.47 8.89 20.36
CA MET A 1 12.40 7.96 21.52
C MET A 1 12.06 6.50 21.10
N GLY A 2 12.60 5.99 19.97
CA GLY A 2 11.95 4.89 19.22
C GLY A 2 12.71 3.58 18.98
N PHE A 3 13.92 3.38 19.49
CA PHE A 3 14.77 2.24 19.04
C PHE A 3 14.62 0.92 19.82
N ARG A 4 13.54 0.75 20.61
CA ARG A 4 13.32 -0.48 21.40
C ARG A 4 11.83 -0.88 21.52
N LYS A 5 11.10 -0.92 20.40
CA LYS A 5 9.80 -1.61 20.38
C LYS A 5 10.06 -3.13 20.38
N GLY A 6 9.29 -3.89 21.17
CA GLY A 6 9.40 -5.35 21.22
C GLY A 6 8.70 -6.00 20.02
N LEU A 7 8.99 -7.28 19.76
CA LEU A 7 8.37 -8.09 18.72
C LEU A 7 6.85 -8.05 18.75
N ILE A 8 6.24 -8.04 19.94
CA ILE A 8 4.77 -8.01 20.10
C ILE A 8 4.18 -6.75 19.50
N ILE A 9 4.79 -5.59 19.77
CA ILE A 9 4.32 -4.31 19.24
C ILE A 9 4.44 -4.29 17.72
N GLU A 10 5.50 -4.89 17.17
CA GLU A 10 5.74 -4.88 15.73
C GLU A 10 4.83 -5.85 14.99
N LEU A 11 4.63 -7.08 15.50
CA LEU A 11 3.61 -8.00 14.96
C LEU A 11 2.21 -7.39 15.03
N ALA A 12 1.85 -6.82 16.17
CA ALA A 12 0.55 -6.19 16.32
C ALA A 12 0.37 -5.00 15.39
N SER A 13 1.43 -4.27 15.04
CA SER A 13 1.33 -3.18 14.07
C SER A 13 1.01 -3.68 12.66
N ILE A 14 1.56 -4.81 12.25
CA ILE A 14 1.24 -5.44 10.95
C ILE A 14 -0.22 -5.90 10.98
N VAL A 15 -0.63 -6.60 12.04
CA VAL A 15 -2.03 -7.02 12.23
C VAL A 15 -2.97 -5.81 12.26
N ALA A 16 -2.60 -4.73 12.94
CA ALA A 16 -3.35 -3.49 13.01
C ALA A 16 -3.54 -2.85 11.63
N LEU A 17 -2.50 -2.85 10.79
CA LEU A 17 -2.60 -2.35 9.42
C LEU A 17 -3.56 -3.20 8.58
N VAL A 18 -3.43 -4.52 8.62
CA VAL A 18 -4.29 -5.43 7.85
C VAL A 18 -5.74 -5.34 8.30
N LEU A 19 -5.99 -5.42 9.62
CA LEU A 19 -7.33 -5.27 10.19
C LEU A 19 -7.88 -3.86 10.00
N GLY A 20 -7.02 -2.85 10.05
CA GLY A 20 -7.37 -1.48 9.75
C GLY A 20 -7.92 -1.37 8.33
N ILE A 21 -7.20 -1.89 7.32
CA ILE A 21 -7.63 -1.83 5.92
C ILE A 21 -8.95 -2.59 5.74
N VAL A 22 -8.99 -3.88 6.11
CA VAL A 22 -10.19 -4.72 5.89
C VAL A 22 -11.38 -4.22 6.71
N GLY A 23 -11.16 -3.89 7.97
CA GLY A 23 -12.20 -3.41 8.88
C GLY A 23 -12.72 -2.03 8.47
N SER A 24 -11.86 -1.11 8.05
CA SER A 24 -12.32 0.21 7.60
C SER A 24 -13.11 0.14 6.31
N ILE A 25 -12.80 -0.76 5.36
CA ILE A 25 -13.66 -0.98 4.19
C ILE A 25 -15.08 -1.35 4.65
N HIS A 26 -15.20 -2.26 5.61
CA HIS A 26 -16.50 -2.73 6.10
C HIS A 26 -17.27 -1.70 6.95
N PHE A 27 -16.58 -1.01 7.86
CA PHE A 27 -17.20 -0.09 8.83
C PHE A 27 -17.23 1.37 8.37
N SER A 28 -16.59 1.73 7.26
CA SER A 28 -16.57 3.10 6.72
C SER A 28 -17.96 3.64 6.42
N SER A 29 -18.90 2.81 5.96
CA SER A 29 -20.28 3.21 5.68
C SER A 29 -21.02 3.69 6.93
N PHE A 30 -20.86 2.96 8.04
CA PHE A 30 -21.39 3.35 9.35
C PHE A 30 -20.78 4.67 9.83
N THR A 31 -19.46 4.80 9.70
CA THR A 31 -18.77 6.04 10.05
C THR A 31 -19.22 7.21 9.18
N ALA A 32 -19.44 6.99 7.87
CA ALA A 32 -19.87 8.02 6.92
C ALA A 32 -21.25 8.59 7.27
N GLN A 33 -22.22 7.73 7.65
CA GLN A 33 -23.53 8.21 8.12
C GLN A 33 -23.40 9.10 9.36
N LYS A 34 -22.55 8.69 10.30
CA LYS A 34 -22.32 9.44 11.54
C LYS A 34 -21.61 10.76 11.28
N LEU A 35 -20.65 10.77 10.35
CA LEU A 35 -19.92 11.97 9.95
C LEU A 35 -20.82 12.96 9.21
N ASN A 36 -21.66 12.49 8.28
CA ASN A 36 -22.59 13.34 7.53
C ASN A 36 -23.63 14.04 8.42
N THR A 37 -23.97 13.42 9.56
CA THR A 37 -24.92 14.00 10.51
C THR A 37 -24.30 15.10 11.37
N HIS A 38 -22.98 15.10 11.56
CA HIS A 38 -22.27 16.02 12.46
C HIS A 38 -21.35 17.02 11.75
N LEU A 39 -20.97 16.74 10.51
CA LEU A 39 -20.04 17.53 9.72
C LEU A 39 -20.64 17.66 8.31
N GLU A 40 -20.90 18.89 7.87
CA GLU A 40 -21.35 19.24 6.51
C GLU A 40 -20.22 19.03 5.49
N ILE A 41 -19.72 17.80 5.38
CA ILE A 41 -18.65 17.43 4.45
C ILE A 41 -19.29 17.18 3.09
N SER A 42 -18.72 17.76 2.03
CA SER A 42 -19.10 17.48 0.65
C SER A 42 -19.09 15.97 0.37
N THR A 43 -20.11 15.47 -0.31
CA THR A 43 -20.34 14.03 -0.57
C THR A 43 -19.13 13.35 -1.22
N ASP A 44 -18.38 14.09 -2.03
CA ASP A 44 -17.19 13.62 -2.77
C ASP A 44 -16.06 13.10 -1.86
N TRP A 45 -15.92 13.68 -0.66
CA TRP A 45 -14.86 13.33 0.29
C TRP A 45 -15.36 12.54 1.50
N LEU A 46 -16.67 12.46 1.70
CA LEU A 46 -17.27 11.87 2.90
C LEU A 46 -16.85 10.41 3.09
N GLY A 47 -16.95 9.59 2.04
CA GLY A 47 -16.55 8.17 2.10
C GLY A 47 -15.07 7.99 2.40
N PHE A 48 -14.24 8.86 1.81
CA PHE A 48 -12.80 8.87 2.01
C PHE A 48 -12.42 9.20 3.48
N VAL A 49 -12.98 10.29 4.02
CA VAL A 49 -12.73 10.71 5.41
C VAL A 49 -13.26 9.68 6.39
N ALA A 50 -14.41 9.07 6.10
CA ALA A 50 -14.99 8.02 6.95
C ALA A 50 -14.14 6.75 6.98
N PHE A 51 -13.63 6.31 5.83
CA PHE A 51 -12.67 5.21 5.74
C PHE A 51 -11.42 5.51 6.58
N LEU A 52 -10.80 6.67 6.38
CA LEU A 52 -9.56 7.04 7.08
C LEU A 52 -9.76 7.14 8.60
N THR A 53 -10.86 7.74 9.03
CA THR A 53 -11.22 7.85 10.45
C THR A 53 -11.38 6.46 11.08
N THR A 54 -12.09 5.56 10.40
CA THR A 54 -12.31 4.18 10.86
C THR A 54 -11.01 3.39 10.91
N PHE A 55 -10.16 3.53 9.89
CA PHE A 55 -8.83 2.91 9.81
C PHE A 55 -7.98 3.31 11.02
N ILE A 56 -7.88 4.60 11.30
CA ILE A 56 -7.10 5.12 12.43
C ILE A 56 -7.66 4.58 13.75
N ALA A 57 -8.98 4.58 13.93
CA ALA A 57 -9.61 4.07 15.15
C ALA A 57 -9.26 2.59 15.42
N ILE A 58 -9.35 1.74 14.39
CA ILE A 58 -9.00 0.31 14.50
C ILE A 58 -7.51 0.14 14.82
N VAL A 59 -6.64 0.82 14.07
CA VAL A 59 -5.18 0.73 14.26
C VAL A 59 -4.79 1.13 15.68
N LEU A 60 -5.37 2.21 16.20
CA LEU A 60 -5.14 2.66 17.57
C LEU A 60 -5.63 1.62 18.59
N GLY A 61 -6.83 1.07 18.40
CA GLY A 61 -7.38 0.03 19.28
C GLY A 61 -6.47 -1.18 19.40
N VAL A 62 -6.03 -1.73 18.26
CA VAL A 62 -5.10 -2.88 18.23
C VAL A 62 -3.75 -2.52 18.85
N PHE A 63 -3.22 -1.33 18.58
CA PHE A 63 -1.94 -0.88 19.14
C PHE A 63 -1.98 -0.74 20.66
N LEU A 64 -3.09 -0.25 21.22
CA LEU A 64 -3.26 -0.14 22.67
C LEU A 64 -3.27 -1.52 23.33
N LEU A 65 -4.00 -2.48 22.77
CA LEU A 65 -4.01 -3.88 23.24
C LEU A 65 -2.60 -4.48 23.20
N ALA A 66 -1.88 -4.27 22.10
CA ALA A 66 -0.51 -4.74 21.93
C ALA A 66 0.44 -4.17 22.98
N LYS A 67 0.27 -2.89 23.34
CA LYS A 67 1.09 -2.23 24.36
C LYS A 67 0.87 -2.82 25.74
N VAL A 68 -0.37 -3.19 26.08
CA VAL A 68 -0.69 -3.89 27.33
C VAL A 68 -0.02 -5.26 27.35
N LEU A 69 -0.15 -6.04 26.27
CA LEU A 69 0.47 -7.36 26.15
C LEU A 69 2.01 -7.30 26.19
N ASP A 70 2.62 -6.35 25.49
CA ASP A 70 4.08 -6.14 25.48
C ASP A 70 4.61 -5.85 26.89
N LYS A 71 3.87 -5.11 27.72
CA LYS A 71 4.24 -4.86 29.11
C LYS A 71 4.21 -6.14 29.95
N ALA A 72 3.21 -7.00 29.72
CA ALA A 72 3.11 -8.29 30.41
C ALA A 72 4.26 -9.23 30.03
N ILE A 73 4.62 -9.33 28.75
CA ILE A 73 5.70 -10.23 28.29
C ILE A 73 7.08 -9.71 28.68
N LYS A 74 7.31 -8.40 28.66
CA LYS A 74 8.57 -7.81 29.16
C LYS A 74 8.82 -8.08 30.64
N ALA A 75 7.78 -8.36 31.42
CA ALA A 75 7.93 -8.74 32.82
C ALA A 75 8.59 -10.14 32.99
N ILE A 76 8.65 -10.96 31.94
CA ILE A 76 9.09 -12.37 31.98
C ILE A 76 10.55 -12.52 31.44
N ALA A 77 11.39 -11.51 31.59
CA ALA A 77 12.85 -11.52 31.36
C ALA A 77 13.41 -11.90 29.95
N LEU A 78 12.60 -12.00 28.90
CA LEU A 78 13.03 -12.35 27.53
C LEU A 78 13.57 -11.17 26.68
N GLY A 79 14.36 -10.28 27.29
CA GLY A 79 14.63 -8.93 26.77
C GLY A 79 15.41 -8.84 25.44
N LEU A 80 16.38 -9.72 25.18
CA LEU A 80 17.28 -9.57 24.02
C LEU A 80 16.65 -10.08 22.70
N LEU A 81 16.10 -11.29 22.70
CA LEU A 81 15.47 -11.89 21.51
C LEU A 81 14.25 -11.08 21.05
N ASN A 82 13.43 -10.62 22.01
CA ASN A 82 12.29 -9.74 21.75
C ASN A 82 12.70 -8.43 21.05
N ARG A 83 13.89 -7.91 21.37
CA ARG A 83 14.40 -6.67 20.78
C ARG A 83 14.93 -6.88 19.36
N ILE A 84 15.67 -7.96 19.10
CA ILE A 84 16.21 -8.25 17.76
C ILE A 84 15.08 -8.53 16.78
N ALA A 85 14.15 -9.39 17.16
CA ALA A 85 13.03 -9.71 16.28
C ALA A 85 12.12 -8.49 16.06
N GLY A 86 11.91 -7.65 17.07
CA GLY A 86 11.24 -6.35 16.91
C GLY A 86 11.93 -5.43 15.89
N MET A 87 13.25 -5.41 15.78
CA MET A 87 13.93 -4.62 14.75
C MET A 87 13.60 -5.09 13.33
N ILE A 88 13.58 -6.41 13.09
CA ILE A 88 13.27 -6.99 11.77
C ILE A 88 11.83 -6.66 11.36
N PHE A 89 10.87 -6.92 12.25
CA PHE A 89 9.47 -6.60 11.98
C PHE A 89 9.23 -5.09 11.83
N GLY A 90 10.03 -4.26 12.52
CA GLY A 90 10.03 -2.81 12.34
C GLY A 90 10.38 -2.38 10.93
N ILE A 91 11.40 -2.97 10.32
CA ILE A 91 11.79 -2.70 8.92
C ILE A 91 10.66 -3.12 7.97
N LEU A 92 10.10 -4.32 8.17
CA LEU A 92 9.00 -4.82 7.36
C LEU A 92 7.76 -3.89 7.43
N LYS A 93 7.43 -3.38 8.61
CA LYS A 93 6.36 -2.41 8.79
C LYS A 93 6.63 -1.12 8.01
N TYR A 94 7.84 -0.57 8.06
CA TYR A 94 8.16 0.66 7.30
C TYR A 94 7.98 0.45 5.80
N ALA A 95 8.42 -0.70 5.26
CA ALA A 95 8.18 -1.05 3.86
C ALA A 95 6.67 -1.08 3.55
N LEU A 96 5.86 -1.71 4.39
CA LEU A 96 4.39 -1.74 4.23
C LEU A 96 3.76 -0.34 4.25
N VAL A 97 4.13 0.50 5.22
CA VAL A 97 3.61 1.87 5.34
C VAL A 97 3.99 2.70 4.12
N VAL A 98 5.23 2.60 3.64
CA VAL A 98 5.68 3.31 2.43
C VAL A 98 4.90 2.83 1.21
N SER A 99 4.72 1.52 1.02
CA SER A 99 3.92 0.97 -0.08
C SER A 99 2.47 1.48 -0.04
N PHE A 100 1.86 1.49 1.15
CA PHE A 100 0.50 2.01 1.33
C PHE A 100 0.43 3.51 1.05
N LEU A 101 1.40 4.29 1.52
CA LEU A 101 1.45 5.73 1.27
C LEU A 101 1.64 6.05 -0.21
N LEU A 102 2.49 5.31 -0.93
CA LEU A 102 2.67 5.46 -2.38
C LEU A 102 1.38 5.11 -3.14
N TYR A 103 0.73 4.00 -2.79
CA TYR A 103 -0.57 3.64 -3.37
C TYR A 103 -1.61 4.75 -3.15
N PHE A 104 -1.63 5.30 -1.94
CA PHE A 104 -2.54 6.37 -1.57
C PHE A 104 -2.26 7.68 -2.30
N LEU A 105 -0.99 8.09 -2.42
CA LEU A 105 -0.57 9.25 -3.19
C LEU A 105 -0.95 9.10 -4.67
N ASN A 106 -0.80 7.89 -5.23
CA ASN A 106 -1.25 7.59 -6.59
C ASN A 106 -2.77 7.72 -6.72
N GLN A 107 -3.56 7.27 -5.74
CA GLN A 107 -5.02 7.42 -5.79
C GLN A 107 -5.49 8.87 -5.63
N LEU A 108 -4.82 9.66 -4.79
CA LEU A 108 -5.08 11.10 -4.74
C LEU A 108 -4.74 11.75 -6.08
N ASN A 109 -3.58 11.43 -6.66
CA ASN A 109 -3.19 11.93 -7.97
C ASN A 109 -4.12 11.47 -9.11
N ALA A 110 -4.75 10.30 -9.00
CA ALA A 110 -5.74 9.82 -9.97
C ALA A 110 -7.08 10.56 -9.86
N GLN A 111 -7.46 11.03 -8.67
CA GLN A 111 -8.67 11.84 -8.47
C GLN A 111 -8.44 13.34 -8.75
N PHE A 112 -7.23 13.85 -8.50
CA PHE A 112 -6.77 15.18 -8.92
C PHE A 112 -6.08 15.06 -10.29
N LEU A 113 -6.81 15.05 -11.41
CA LEU A 113 -6.29 15.12 -12.79
C LEU A 113 -4.86 15.73 -12.91
N PHE A 114 -3.84 14.87 -12.83
CA PHE A 114 -2.45 15.11 -13.24
C PHE A 114 -1.87 13.84 -13.88
N LEU A 115 -2.69 13.15 -14.68
CA LEU A 115 -2.17 12.46 -15.86
C LEU A 115 -2.14 13.49 -16.99
N ASP A 116 -1.25 14.48 -16.86
CA ASP A 116 -0.58 14.95 -18.06
C ASP A 116 0.32 13.78 -18.47
N GLU A 117 0.16 13.29 -19.69
CA GLU A 117 0.85 12.13 -20.25
C GLU A 117 2.37 12.41 -20.45
N GLY A 118 3.08 12.78 -19.39
CA GLY A 118 4.40 13.43 -19.50
C GLY A 118 5.52 12.85 -18.63
N TRP A 119 5.32 11.75 -17.89
CA TRP A 119 6.36 11.21 -16.99
C TRP A 119 7.35 10.22 -17.65
N ASN A 120 7.71 10.43 -18.92
CA ASN A 120 8.46 9.43 -19.70
C ASN A 120 9.92 9.78 -20.04
N SER A 121 10.62 10.64 -19.28
CA SER A 121 11.96 11.09 -19.75
C SER A 121 13.02 11.43 -18.69
N SER A 122 12.92 10.99 -17.43
CA SER A 122 13.95 11.35 -16.43
C SER A 122 14.42 10.23 -15.50
N SER A 123 14.06 8.97 -15.77
CA SER A 123 14.54 7.85 -14.96
C SER A 123 15.84 7.25 -15.52
N TYR A 124 16.89 7.21 -14.69
CA TYR A 124 18.14 6.46 -14.94
C TYR A 124 17.93 4.97 -15.26
N LEU A 125 16.71 4.46 -15.06
CA LEU A 125 16.29 3.08 -15.33
C LEU A 125 15.72 2.88 -16.74
N TYR A 126 15.43 3.95 -17.48
CA TYR A 126 14.91 3.85 -18.85
C TYR A 126 15.92 3.14 -19.78
N ASP A 127 17.19 3.56 -19.74
CA ASP A 127 18.24 2.97 -20.56
C ASP A 127 18.49 1.47 -20.26
N PRO A 128 18.59 1.02 -18.99
CA PRO A 128 18.65 -0.41 -18.66
C PRO A 128 17.46 -1.21 -19.20
N ILE A 129 16.25 -0.68 -19.07
CA ILE A 129 15.02 -1.37 -19.48
C ILE A 129 14.94 -1.44 -21.01
N MET A 130 15.28 -0.36 -21.71
CA MET A 130 15.30 -0.33 -23.17
C MET A 130 16.33 -1.29 -23.76
N LYS A 131 17.49 -1.45 -23.12
CA LYS A 131 18.50 -2.44 -23.51
C LYS A 131 17.97 -3.87 -23.39
N ILE A 132 17.22 -4.18 -22.34
CA ILE A 132 16.59 -5.50 -22.15
C ILE A 132 15.49 -5.71 -23.19
N SER A 133 14.68 -4.69 -23.47
CA SER A 133 13.64 -4.73 -24.50
C SER A 133 14.22 -5.02 -25.89
N ASN A 134 15.29 -4.32 -26.27
CA ASN A 134 15.96 -4.51 -27.56
C ASN A 134 16.64 -5.89 -27.68
N LEU A 135 17.09 -6.46 -26.56
CA LEU A 135 17.62 -7.83 -26.53
C LEU A 135 16.50 -8.86 -26.76
N PHE A 136 15.32 -8.58 -26.21
CA PHE A 136 14.14 -9.44 -26.33
C PHE A 136 13.57 -9.40 -27.76
N SER A 137 13.43 -8.23 -28.38
CA SER A 137 13.00 -8.11 -29.79
C SER A 137 13.97 -8.81 -30.73
N SER A 138 15.28 -8.60 -30.56
CA SER A 138 16.31 -9.29 -31.35
C SER A 138 16.29 -10.81 -31.19
N ALA A 139 15.81 -11.33 -30.05
CA ALA A 139 15.62 -12.75 -29.82
C ALA A 139 14.33 -13.28 -30.48
N LEU A 140 13.28 -12.46 -30.55
CA LEU A 140 12.02 -12.79 -31.22
C LEU A 140 12.13 -12.77 -32.75
N ASP A 141 12.87 -11.82 -33.31
CA ASP A 141 13.11 -11.73 -34.77
C ASP A 141 13.79 -13.00 -35.31
N LYS A 142 14.63 -13.66 -34.49
CA LYS A 142 15.28 -14.92 -34.86
C LYS A 142 14.36 -16.14 -34.84
N VAL A 143 13.18 -16.02 -34.23
CA VAL A 143 12.20 -17.10 -34.07
C VAL A 143 11.05 -16.96 -35.07
N ASN A 144 11.13 -16.00 -36.01
CA ASN A 144 10.14 -15.74 -37.06
C ASN A 144 8.70 -15.74 -36.51
N ILE A 145 8.53 -15.18 -35.31
CA ILE A 145 7.22 -15.03 -34.68
C ILE A 145 6.57 -13.80 -35.32
N PRO A 146 5.41 -13.95 -35.98
CA PRO A 146 4.71 -12.81 -36.59
C PRO A 146 4.39 -11.76 -35.53
N ASP A 147 4.58 -10.48 -35.88
CA ASP A 147 4.35 -9.38 -34.96
C ASP A 147 2.91 -9.42 -34.44
N PRO A 148 2.68 -9.33 -33.11
CA PRO A 148 1.35 -9.38 -32.53
C PRO A 148 0.38 -8.31 -33.08
N ILE A 149 0.93 -7.21 -33.61
CA ILE A 149 0.16 -6.10 -34.18
C ILE A 149 -0.42 -6.47 -35.55
N GLU A 150 0.26 -7.29 -36.37
CA GLU A 150 -0.29 -7.82 -37.64
C GLU A 150 -1.46 -8.78 -37.39
N LEU A 151 -1.44 -9.54 -36.28
CA LEU A 151 -2.51 -10.45 -35.91
C LEU A 151 -3.80 -9.72 -35.45
N ILE A 152 -3.67 -8.46 -35.03
CA ILE A 152 -4.81 -7.63 -34.58
C ILE A 152 -5.44 -6.87 -35.75
N ASP A 153 -4.63 -6.38 -36.70
CA ASP A 153 -5.11 -5.63 -37.87
C ASP A 153 -5.94 -6.51 -38.84
N ASN A 154 -5.50 -7.76 -39.08
CA ASN A 154 -6.22 -8.68 -39.97
C ASN A 154 -7.56 -9.17 -39.37
N GLY A 155 -7.74 -9.09 -38.05
CA GLY A 155 -9.02 -9.36 -37.38
C GLY A 155 -10.04 -8.22 -37.48
N SER A 156 -9.58 -6.99 -37.78
CA SER A 156 -10.44 -5.80 -37.90
C SER A 156 -11.01 -5.62 -39.31
N ASN A 157 -10.32 -6.07 -40.37
CA ASN A 157 -10.80 -6.00 -41.76
C ASN A 157 -11.75 -7.16 -42.15
N ALA A 158 -12.03 -8.09 -41.24
CA ALA A 158 -12.95 -9.21 -41.46
C ALA A 158 -14.40 -8.93 -41.00
N ARG A 159 -14.80 -7.66 -40.84
CA ARG A 159 -16.17 -7.24 -40.53
C ARG A 159 -16.64 -6.11 -41.44
#